data_AF-F0H138-F1
#
_entry.id   AF-F0H138-F1
#
_cell.length_a   1.000
_cell.length_b   1.000
_cell.length_c   1.000
_cell.angle_alpha   90.00
_cell.angle_beta   90.00
_cell.angle_gamma   90.00
#
_symmetry.space_group_name_H-M   'P 1'
#
loop_
_entity.id
_entity.type
_entity.pdbx_description
1 polymer ?
#
loop_
_entity_poly.entity_id
_entity_poly.type
_entity_poly.pdbx_seq_one_letter_code
_entity_poly.pdbx_strand_id
1 'polypeptide(L)' 'MKLRIRYEVNDGEKLRKFSRTFTNLDDKLTNEDLSNFAKAFVALSEVENHIVEKVTEERI' A
#
# COMPACT_ATOMS: atom_id res chain seq x y z
N MET A 1 -12.01 7.06 3.60
CA MET A 1 -10.84 6.37 4.20
C MET A 1 -9.56 6.59 3.37
N LYS A 2 -8.36 6.35 3.94
CA LYS A 2 -7.07 6.31 3.23
C LYS A 2 -6.36 4.95 3.42
N LEU A 3 -5.65 4.48 2.40
CA LEU A 3 -4.78 3.29 2.47
C LEU A 3 -3.39 3.69 2.03
N ARG A 4 -2.38 3.35 2.84
CA ARG A 4 -0.98 3.57 2.51
C ARG A 4 -0.28 2.23 2.33
N ILE A 5 0.41 2.07 1.21
CA ILE A 5 1.24 0.90 0.92
C ILE A 5 2.68 1.39 0.85
N ARG A 6 3.52 0.88 1.75
CA ARG A 6 4.98 1.08 1.70
C ARG A 6 5.60 -0.19 1.15
N TYR A 7 6.54 -0.06 0.23
CA TYR A 7 7.13 -1.21 -0.42
C TYR A 7 8.54 -0.89 -0.89
N GLU A 8 9.36 -1.92 -1.02
CA GLU A 8 10.76 -1.79 -1.42
C GLU A 8 10.99 -2.41 -2.80
N VAL A 9 11.41 -1.61 -3.77
CA VAL A 9 11.75 -2.12 -5.12
C VAL A 9 13.27 -2.25 -5.21
N ASN A 10 13.74 -3.40 -5.66
CA ASN A 10 15.13 -3.59 -6.05
C ASN A 10 15.26 -3.26 -7.54
N ASP A 11 15.92 -2.15 -7.90
CA ASP A 11 16.11 -1.76 -9.31
C ASP A 11 17.34 -2.39 -9.98
N GLY A 12 18.02 -3.32 -9.29
CA GLY A 12 19.26 -3.95 -9.76
C GLY A 12 20.53 -3.29 -9.23
N GLU A 13 20.48 -2.02 -8.81
CA GLU A 13 21.61 -1.36 -8.14
C GLU A 13 21.36 -1.16 -6.64
N LYS A 14 20.13 -0.77 -6.24
CA LYS A 14 19.79 -0.49 -4.85
C LYS A 14 18.33 -0.80 -4.51
N LEU A 15 18.11 -1.20 -3.25
CA LEU A 15 16.80 -1.25 -2.61
C LEU A 15 16.29 0.18 -2.37
N ARG A 16 15.19 0.55 -3.04
CA ARG A 16 14.52 1.85 -2.88
C ARG A 16 13.19 1.68 -2.17
N LYS A 17 12.98 2.50 -1.13
CA LYS A 17 11.74 2.57 -0.37
C LYS A 17 10.74 3.50 -1.05
N PHE A 18 9.57 2.96 -1.38
CA PHE A 18 8.44 3.70 -1.93
C PHE A 18 7.27 3.71 -0.96
N SER A 19 6.44 4.74 -1.08
CA SER A 19 5.19 4.86 -0.33
C SER A 19 4.13 5.42 -1.25
N ARG A 20 3.03 4.70 -1.40
CA ARG A 20 1.87 5.14 -2.18
C ARG A 20 0.65 5.23 -1.28
N THR A 21 0.00 6.39 -1.30
CA THR A 21 -1.20 6.65 -0.52
C THR A 21 -2.39 6.77 -1.45
N PHE A 22 -3.39 5.93 -1.22
CA PHE A 22 -4.67 5.95 -1.90
C PHE A 22 -5.67 6.69 -1.00
N THR A 23 -6.24 7.77 -1.52
CA THR A 23 -7.23 8.60 -0.84
C THR A 23 -8.62 8.35 -1.44
N ASN A 24 -9.67 8.88 -0.79
CA ASN A 24 -11.07 8.74 -1.22
C ASN A 24 -11.53 7.28 -1.40
N LEU A 25 -11.01 6.38 -0.57
CA LEU A 25 -11.48 5.00 -0.52
C LEU A 25 -12.84 4.94 0.18
N ASP A 26 -13.74 4.13 -0.35
CA ASP A 26 -15.07 3.86 0.23
C ASP A 26 -14.91 3.28 1.64
N ASP A 27 -15.59 3.88 2.61
CA ASP A 27 -15.53 3.48 4.01
C ASP A 27 -16.18 2.11 4.26
N LYS A 28 -16.93 1.57 3.29
CA LYS A 28 -17.50 0.22 3.32
C LYS A 28 -16.47 -0.88 3.00
N LEU A 29 -15.30 -0.53 2.47
CA LEU A 29 -14.26 -1.51 2.16
C LEU A 29 -13.77 -2.20 3.44
N THR A 30 -13.81 -3.53 3.42
CA THR A 30 -13.34 -4.35 4.53
C THR A 30 -11.82 -4.37 4.57
N ASN A 31 -11.25 -4.81 5.70
CA ASN A 31 -9.80 -5.01 5.78
C ASN A 31 -9.32 -6.08 4.77
N GLU A 32 -10.18 -7.04 4.41
CA GLU A 32 -9.87 -8.05 3.40
C GLU A 32 -9.78 -7.43 2.00
N ASP A 33 -10.75 -6.58 1.62
CA ASP A 33 -10.71 -5.85 0.34
C ASP A 33 -9.43 -5.01 0.20
N LEU A 34 -9.06 -4.29 1.27
CA LEU A 34 -7.86 -3.47 1.30
C LEU A 34 -6.58 -4.31 1.22
N SER A 35 -6.56 -5.46 1.87
CA SER A 35 -5.43 -6.40 1.83
C SER A 35 -5.28 -7.02 0.43
N ASN A 36 -6.39 -7.44 -0.18
CA ASN A 36 -6.41 -8.00 -1.53
C ASN A 36 -5.97 -6.97 -2.58
N PHE A 37 -6.45 -5.74 -2.47
CA PHE A 37 -5.99 -4.63 -3.30
C PHE A 37 -4.49 -4.39 -3.17
N ALA A 38 -3.98 -4.34 -1.94
CA ALA A 38 -2.57 -4.08 -1.70
C ALA A 38 -1.67 -5.21 -2.23
N LYS A 39 -2.07 -6.47 -2.04
CA LYS A 39 -1.38 -7.63 -2.60
C LYS A 39 -1.34 -7.58 -4.14
N ALA A 40 -2.47 -7.28 -4.78
CA ALA A 40 -2.54 -7.16 -6.23
C ALA A 40 -1.65 -6.02 -6.76
N PHE A 41 -1.66 -4.87 -6.08
CA PHE A 41 -0.82 -3.73 -6.43
C PHE A 41 0.69 -4.04 -6.33
N VAL A 42 1.09 -4.72 -5.26
CA VAL A 42 2.49 -5.10 -5.01
C VAL A 42 2.95 -6.20 -5.97
N ALA A 43 2.08 -7.18 -6.27
CA ALA A 43 2.37 -8.25 -7.23
C ALA A 43 2.67 -7.72 -8.63
N LEU A 44 1.99 -6.65 -9.06
CA LEU A 44 2.28 -5.96 -10.32
C LEU A 44 3.64 -5.24 -10.34
N SER A 45 4.23 -5.00 -9.17
CA SER A 45 5.48 -4.25 -9.02
C SER A 45 6.70 -5.15 -8.80
N GLU A 46 6.54 -6.49 -8.81
CA GLU A 46 7.59 -7.48 -8.53
C GLU A 46 8.31 -7.24 -7.18
N VAL A 47 7.58 -6.73 -6.19
CA VAL A 47 8.14 -6.38 -4.88
C VAL A 47 7.92 -7.51 -3.87
N GLU A 48 9.00 -7.99 -3.26
CA GLU A 48 8.94 -9.05 -2.24
C GLU A 48 8.52 -8.52 -0.86
N ASN A 49 8.92 -7.31 -0.49
CA ASN A 49 8.68 -6.74 0.85
C ASN A 49 7.76 -5.52 0.82
N HIS A 50 6.62 -5.61 1.51
CA HIS A 50 5.66 -4.50 1.63
C HIS A 50 4.98 -4.46 3.00
N ILE A 51 4.54 -3.26 3.39
CA ILE A 51 3.76 -2.97 4.59
C ILE A 51 2.51 -2.20 4.16
N VAL A 52 1.36 -2.66 4.63
CA VAL A 52 0.06 -2.03 4.36
C VAL A 52 -0.45 -1.38 5.62
N GLU A 53 -0.77 -0.10 5.54
CA GLU A 53 -1.28 0.71 6.64
C GLU A 53 -2.65 1.27 6.25
N LYS A 54 -3.68 0.87 6.98
CA LYS A 54 -4.99 1.54 6.94
C LYS A 54 -4.87 2.86 7.70
N VAL A 55 -5.17 3.97 7.04
CA VAL A 55 -5.10 5.31 7.64
C VAL A 55 -6.53 5.83 7.79
N THR A 56 -7.05 5.74 9.01
CA THR A 56 -8.42 6.16 9.37
C THR A 56 -8.52 7.56 9.97
N GLU A 57 -7.39 8.22 10.25
CA GLU A 57 -7.39 9.57 10.87
C GLU A 57 -6.60 10.57 10.03
N GLU A 58 -7.24 11.70 9.73
CA GLU A 58 -6.55 12.97 9.53
C GLU A 58 -6.07 13.43 10.91
N ARG A 59 -4.77 13.31 11.18
CA ARG A 59 -4.20 14.03 12.32
C ARG A 59 -4.30 15.53 11.99
N ILE A 60 -5.26 16.19 12.63
CA ILE A 60 -5.38 17.65 12.76
C ILE A 60 -4.23 18.15 13.63
#